data_AF-A0A1W9MHN1-F1
#
_entry.id   AF-A0A1W9MHN1-F1
#
_cell.length_a   1.000
_cell.length_b   1.000
_cell.length_c   1.000
_cell.angle_alpha   90.00
_cell.angle_beta   90.00
_cell.angle_gamma   90.00
#
_symmetry.space_group_name_H-M   'P 1'
#
loop_
_entity.id
_entity.type
_entity.pdbx_description
1 polymer ?
#
loop_
_entity_poly.entity_id
_entity_poly.type
_entity_poly.pdbx_seq_one_letter_code
_entity_poly.pdbx_strand_id
1 'polypeptide(L)'
;MEKKINDEDDEEEESAKFKTIVAKQVVQALRISHNNINKFVSKVQEGKNFTHEDVDKAQNDTVAAFYMSMLLSDESKKSKDDKNQK
;
A
#
# COMPACT_ATOMS: atom_id res chain seq x y z
N MET A 1 46.68 6.88 10.23
CA MET A 1 45.43 7.50 9.72
C MET A 1 44.40 6.39 9.65
N GLU A 2 43.59 6.24 10.68
CA GLU A 2 42.48 5.29 10.66
C GLU A 2 41.37 5.86 9.77
N LYS A 3 41.09 5.14 8.69
CA LYS A 3 40.00 5.45 7.77
C LYS A 3 38.73 4.94 8.44
N LYS A 4 38.00 5.83 9.12
CA LYS A 4 36.62 5.55 9.54
C LYS A 4 35.80 5.40 8.26
N ILE A 5 35.45 4.16 7.92
CA ILE A 5 34.51 3.86 6.84
C ILE A 5 33.12 4.14 7.40
N ASN A 6 32.36 4.92 6.67
CA ASN A 6 31.08 5.49 7.04
C ASN A 6 29.99 4.42 6.85
N ASP A 7 29.88 3.46 7.78
CA ASP A 7 28.92 2.34 7.66
C ASP A 7 27.45 2.80 7.85
N GLU A 8 27.21 3.98 8.42
CA GLU A 8 25.84 4.49 8.70
C GLU A 8 25.11 5.02 7.44
N ASP A 9 25.84 5.49 6.42
CA ASP A 9 25.23 6.03 5.19
C ASP A 9 24.66 4.93 4.27
N ASP A 10 25.27 3.73 4.28
CA ASP A 10 24.85 2.60 3.44
C ASP A 10 23.55 1.95 3.95
N GLU A 11 23.34 1.88 5.27
CA GLU A 11 22.11 1.32 5.86
C GLU A 11 20.88 2.18 5.58
N GLU A 12 21.01 3.50 5.60
CA GLU A 12 19.91 4.41 5.27
C GLU A 12 19.52 4.34 3.79
N GLU A 13 20.51 4.23 2.88
CA GLU A 13 20.26 4.10 1.45
C GLU A 13 19.58 2.76 1.10
N GLU A 14 20.03 1.65 1.71
CA GLU A 14 19.39 0.34 1.54
C GLU A 14 17.96 0.32 2.11
N SER A 15 17.76 0.94 3.28
CA SER A 15 16.43 1.11 3.89
C SER A 15 15.48 1.91 2.99
N ALA A 16 15.96 2.99 2.36
CA ALA A 16 15.18 3.79 1.42
C ALA A 16 14.81 3.02 0.15
N LYS A 17 15.74 2.23 -0.40
CA LYS A 17 15.48 1.33 -1.53
C LYS A 17 14.43 0.27 -1.18
N PHE A 18 14.55 -0.36 -0.02
CA PHE A 18 13.59 -1.34 0.47
C PHE A 18 12.18 -0.73 0.61
N LYS A 19 12.06 0.43 1.29
CA LYS A 19 10.80 1.17 1.40
C LYS A 19 10.20 1.50 0.03
N THR A 20 11.03 1.89 -0.93
CA THR A 20 10.59 2.19 -2.29
C THR A 20 10.04 0.94 -3.01
N ILE A 21 10.68 -0.21 -2.83
CA ILE A 21 10.20 -1.48 -3.41
C ILE A 21 8.85 -1.87 -2.81
N VAL A 22 8.74 -1.83 -1.48
CA VAL A 22 7.50 -2.13 -0.76
C VAL A 22 6.37 -1.19 -1.20
N ALA A 23 6.64 0.11 -1.29
CA ALA A 23 5.65 1.09 -1.75
C ALA A 23 5.16 0.79 -3.18
N LYS A 24 6.06 0.40 -4.11
CA LYS A 24 5.68 0.00 -5.47
C LYS A 24 4.78 -1.24 -5.46
N GLN A 25 5.09 -2.24 -4.63
CA GLN A 25 4.30 -3.46 -4.50
C GLN A 25 2.90 -3.16 -3.92
N VAL A 26 2.81 -2.30 -2.90
CA VAL A 26 1.54 -1.84 -2.32
C VAL A 26 0.68 -1.14 -3.37
N VAL A 27 1.26 -0.24 -4.16
CA VAL A 27 0.52 0.46 -5.24
C VAL A 27 0.03 -0.54 -6.31
N GLN A 28 0.83 -1.55 -6.66
CA GLN A 28 0.41 -2.58 -7.61
C GLN A 28 -0.73 -3.42 -7.05
N ALA A 29 -0.65 -3.86 -5.79
CA ALA A 29 -1.71 -4.58 -5.12
C ALA A 29 -3.02 -3.78 -5.10
N LEU A 30 -2.97 -2.51 -4.70
CA LEU A 30 -4.13 -1.61 -4.69
C LEU A 30 -4.76 -1.45 -6.08
N ARG A 31 -3.95 -1.35 -7.14
CA ARG A 31 -4.45 -1.28 -8.53
C ARG A 31 -5.17 -2.56 -8.94
N ILE A 32 -4.62 -3.73 -8.60
CA ILE A 32 -5.25 -5.03 -8.89
C ILE A 32 -6.58 -5.13 -8.15
N SER A 33 -6.60 -4.80 -6.86
CA SER A 33 -7.82 -4.83 -6.05
C SER A 33 -8.89 -3.89 -6.59
N HIS A 34 -8.52 -2.65 -6.93
CA HIS A 34 -9.44 -1.69 -7.57
C HIS A 34 -10.05 -2.24 -8.87
N ASN A 35 -9.23 -2.86 -9.73
CA ASN A 35 -9.72 -3.41 -10.98
C ASN A 35 -10.67 -4.60 -10.77
N ASN A 36 -10.38 -5.48 -9.82
CA ASN A 36 -11.25 -6.61 -9.50
C ASN A 36 -12.58 -6.14 -8.92
N ILE A 37 -12.56 -5.18 -7.99
CA ILE A 37 -13.75 -4.56 -7.39
C ILE A 37 -14.62 -3.93 -8.48
N ASN A 38 -14.03 -3.10 -9.35
CA ASN A 38 -14.79 -2.46 -10.43
C ASN A 38 -15.39 -3.48 -11.39
N LYS A 39 -14.64 -4.52 -11.76
CA LYS A 39 -15.16 -5.59 -12.61
C LYS A 39 -16.35 -6.29 -11.96
N PHE A 40 -16.29 -6.55 -10.65
CA PHE A 40 -17.40 -7.15 -9.91
C PHE A 40 -18.61 -6.21 -9.84
N VAL A 41 -18.40 -4.93 -9.51
CA VAL A 41 -19.46 -3.92 -9.48
C VAL A 41 -20.15 -3.79 -10.85
N SER A 42 -19.39 -3.76 -11.95
CA SER A 42 -19.97 -3.73 -13.30
C SER A 42 -20.81 -4.97 -13.59
N LYS A 43 -20.36 -6.18 -13.21
CA LYS A 43 -21.18 -7.40 -13.35
C LYS A 43 -22.52 -7.26 -12.62
N VAL A 44 -22.50 -6.75 -11.39
CA VAL A 44 -23.69 -6.53 -10.56
C VAL A 44 -24.63 -5.51 -11.21
N GLN A 45 -24.10 -4.37 -11.64
CA GLN A 45 -24.89 -3.30 -12.27
C GLN A 45 -25.53 -3.74 -13.58
N GLU A 46 -24.84 -4.57 -14.35
CA GLU A 46 -25.33 -5.11 -15.62
C GLU A 46 -26.26 -6.31 -15.43
N GLY A 47 -26.52 -6.75 -14.20
CA GLY A 47 -27.34 -7.93 -13.90
C GLY A 47 -26.74 -9.22 -14.45
N LYS A 48 -25.42 -9.28 -14.62
CA LYS A 48 -24.71 -10.47 -15.11
C LYS A 48 -24.57 -11.51 -14.01
N ASN A 49 -24.53 -12.77 -14.40
CA ASN A 49 -24.21 -13.87 -13.49
C ASN A 49 -22.77 -13.72 -12.94
N PHE A 50 -22.60 -14.07 -11.67
CA PHE A 50 -21.31 -14.12 -10.99
C PHE A 50 -21.24 -15.36 -10.10
N THR A 51 -20.02 -15.82 -9.81
CA THR A 51 -19.78 -16.97 -8.95
C THR A 51 -19.57 -16.52 -7.49
N HIS A 52 -19.58 -17.47 -6.55
CA HIS A 52 -19.19 -17.17 -5.18
C HIS A 52 -17.72 -16.69 -5.10
N GLU A 53 -16.85 -17.27 -5.92
CA GLU A 53 -15.44 -16.87 -6.02
C GLU A 53 -15.28 -15.41 -6.48
N ASP A 54 -16.13 -14.93 -7.41
CA ASP A 54 -16.14 -13.51 -7.79
C ASP A 54 -16.43 -12.60 -6.58
N VAL A 55 -17.36 -13.01 -5.70
CA VAL A 55 -17.73 -12.28 -4.48
C VAL A 55 -16.59 -12.29 -3.48
N ASP A 56 -16.03 -13.46 -3.18
CA ASP A 56 -14.96 -13.62 -2.19
C ASP A 56 -13.73 -12.82 -2.58
N LYS A 57 -13.39 -12.83 -3.88
CA LYS A 57 -12.27 -12.05 -4.41
C LYS A 57 -12.51 -10.55 -4.22
N ALA A 58 -13.70 -10.05 -4.59
CA ALA A 58 -14.02 -8.63 -4.44
C ALA A 58 -14.06 -8.19 -2.97
N GLN A 59 -14.55 -9.05 -2.06
CA GLN A 59 -14.53 -8.79 -0.63
C GLN A 59 -13.11 -8.74 -0.07
N ASN A 60 -12.27 -9.72 -0.40
CA ASN A 60 -10.86 -9.76 0.02
C ASN A 60 -10.09 -8.54 -0.49
N ASP A 61 -10.30 -8.15 -1.75
CA ASP A 61 -9.71 -6.96 -2.34
C ASP A 61 -10.17 -5.67 -1.65
N THR A 62 -11.44 -5.58 -1.26
CA THR A 62 -11.99 -4.43 -0.53
C THR A 62 -11.38 -4.30 0.86
N VAL A 63 -11.29 -5.41 1.59
CA VAL A 63 -10.69 -5.46 2.93
C VAL A 63 -9.19 -5.11 2.87
N ALA A 64 -8.46 -5.67 1.91
CA ALA A 64 -7.05 -5.37 1.72
C ALA A 64 -6.82 -3.90 1.38
N ALA A 65 -7.62 -3.32 0.49
CA ALA A 65 -7.54 -1.90 0.14
C ALA A 65 -7.83 -1.00 1.34
N PHE A 66 -8.83 -1.34 2.16
CA PHE A 66 -9.13 -0.61 3.39
C PHE A 66 -7.96 -0.63 4.38
N TYR A 67 -7.41 -1.80 4.69
CA TYR A 67 -6.26 -1.91 5.60
C TYR A 67 -5.03 -1.16 5.08
N MET A 68 -4.71 -1.29 3.80
CA MET A 68 -3.60 -0.54 3.20
C MET A 68 -3.83 0.97 3.28
N SER A 69 -5.05 1.45 3.05
CA SER A 69 -5.37 2.87 3.19
C SER A 69 -5.19 3.38 4.62
N MET A 70 -5.51 2.56 5.62
CA MET A 70 -5.33 2.89 7.03
C MET A 70 -3.85 3.01 7.40
N LEU A 71 -3.03 2.04 6.97
CA LEU A 71 -1.57 2.07 7.17
C LEU A 71 -0.92 3.32 6.55
N LEU A 72 -1.34 3.68 5.34
CA LEU A 72 -0.84 4.88 4.66
C LEU A 72 -1.36 6.18 5.30
N SER A 73 -2.53 6.16 5.93
CA SER A 73 -3.11 7.33 6.60
C SER A 73 -2.43 7.65 7.93
N ASP A 74 -1.97 6.64 8.67
CA ASP A 74 -1.28 6.84 9.96
C ASP A 74 0.12 7.43 9.81
N GLU A 75 0.83 7.18 8.70
CA GLU A 75 2.10 7.86 8.42
C GLU A 75 1.92 9.39 8.23
N SER A 76 0.76 9.83 7.73
CA SER A 76 0.50 11.26 7.54
C SER A 76 0.36 12.06 8.84
N LYS A 77 0.01 11.39 9.96
CA LYS A 77 -0.15 12.03 11.28
C LYS A 77 1.17 12.27 12.00
N LYS A 78 2.16 11.38 11.86
CA LYS A 78 3.48 11.58 12.49
C LYS A 78 4.21 12.84 12.02
N SER A 79 4.02 13.26 10.76
CA SER A 79 4.73 14.46 10.24
C SER A 79 4.20 15.81 10.73
N LYS A 80 2.98 15.85 11.31
CA LYS A 80 2.36 17.11 11.77
C LYS A 80 2.71 17.45 13.21
N ASP A 81 3.02 16.46 14.05
CA ASP A 81 3.35 16.71 15.45
C ASP A 81 4.79 17.26 15.63
N ASP A 82 5.72 16.89 14.75
CA ASP A 82 7.10 17.40 14.80
C ASP A 82 7.25 18.87 14.37
N LYS A 83 6.27 19.43 13.63
CA LYS A 83 6.33 20.84 13.19
C LYS A 83 5.78 21.84 14.21
N ASN A 84 5.07 21.36 15.25
CA ASN A 84 4.47 22.21 16.27
C ASN A 84 5.23 22.23 17.61
N GLN A 85 6.45 21.66 17.67
CA GLN A 85 7.33 21.71 18.85
C GLN A 85 8.47 22.74 18.73
N LYS A 86 8.35 23.77 17.88
CA LYS A 86 9.29 24.90 17.84
C LYS A 86 8.71 26.15 18.47
#